data_AF-A0A328QAP0-F1
#
_entry.id   AF-A0A328QAP0-F1
#
_cell.length_a   1.000
_cell.length_b   1.000
_cell.length_c   1.000
_cell.angle_alpha   90.00
_cell.angle_beta   90.00
_cell.angle_gamma   90.00
#
_symmetry.space_group_name_H-M   'P 1'
#
loop_
_entity.id
_entity.type
_entity.pdbx_description
1 polymer ?
#
loop_
_entity_poly.entity_id
_entity_poly.type
_entity_poly.pdbx_seq_one_letter_code
_entity_poly.pdbx_strand_id
1 'polypeptide(L)'
;MNDKFYVTDCEGPLSINDNAYEISDFFIPEGGHFFSILSNYDDMLVEENTEGYLAGSTLKLILPFFKAYGLTEKDLIEFSEDNIFMIDGAYNMIKYIQSIMPCYIVSTSYNQYIKALSDKTGFIYENTYSTNLQLDKYDLKQEEQDKLLDIHDNILFDSSFENIHRIFTNVISKMEINNLIESVKPVGGIGKRDAILDIIDKNNYKPENLMYSGDSITDKEALEYARDNGGLSISFNGNIHSIESASISIASTNNLILAVIADIFNKKGKSAVYDFINDYNNESLETILNCSDNIEITQQLLVNKPSIDIVTNDNKETLNNMTKVVRDKVRGKNIGNLG
;
A
#
# COMPACT_ATOMS: atom_id res chain seq x y z
N MET A 1 25.51 -7.39 -12.70
CA MET A 1 25.10 -6.07 -12.20
C MET A 1 24.76 -6.23 -10.74
N ASN A 2 25.19 -5.29 -9.89
CA ASN A 2 25.12 -5.40 -8.44
C ASN A 2 24.31 -4.21 -7.88
N ASP A 3 23.34 -3.77 -8.67
CA ASP A 3 22.62 -2.53 -8.43
C ASP A 3 21.60 -2.78 -7.33
N LYS A 4 21.65 -1.92 -6.30
CA LYS A 4 20.61 -1.88 -5.27
C LYS A 4 19.38 -1.25 -5.86
N PHE A 5 18.22 -1.73 -5.46
CA PHE A 5 16.94 -1.28 -5.99
C PHE A 5 15.96 -1.10 -4.84
N TYR A 6 15.04 -0.17 -5.05
CA TYR A 6 14.04 0.19 -4.06
C TYR A 6 12.66 -0.21 -4.58
N VAL A 7 11.88 -0.85 -3.72
CA VAL A 7 10.49 -1.19 -3.97
C VAL A 7 9.68 -0.58 -2.84
N THR A 8 8.61 0.12 -3.16
CA THR A 8 7.73 0.72 -2.16
C THR A 8 6.29 0.38 -2.44
N ASP A 9 5.50 0.24 -1.39
CA ASP A 9 4.07 0.41 -1.52
C ASP A 9 3.73 1.85 -1.94
N CYS A 10 2.55 2.03 -2.53
CA CYS A 10 2.02 3.33 -2.89
C CYS A 10 1.31 3.99 -1.71
N GLU A 11 0.21 3.37 -1.26
CA GLU A 11 -0.61 3.90 -0.18
C GLU A 11 0.15 3.75 1.14
N GLY A 12 0.44 4.87 1.82
CA GLY A 12 1.18 4.93 3.09
C GLY A 12 2.56 5.54 2.95
N PRO A 13 3.51 4.86 2.29
CA PRO A 13 4.82 5.43 2.04
C PRO A 13 4.80 6.64 1.08
N LEU A 14 3.88 6.68 0.09
CA LEU A 14 3.82 7.75 -0.92
C LEU A 14 2.51 8.54 -0.89
N SER A 15 1.34 7.88 -0.93
CA SER A 15 0.04 8.54 -0.91
C SER A 15 -0.67 8.35 0.43
N ILE A 16 -1.47 9.34 0.82
CA ILE A 16 -2.31 9.30 2.02
C ILE A 16 -3.62 8.54 1.73
N ASN A 17 -4.03 8.51 0.47
CA ASN A 17 -5.26 7.90 0.01
C ASN A 17 -5.43 6.44 0.43
N ASP A 18 -6.69 6.05 0.56
CA ASP A 18 -7.17 4.68 0.32
C ASP A 18 -8.11 4.77 -0.89
N ASN A 19 -7.57 4.52 -2.08
CA ASN A 19 -8.27 4.89 -3.31
C ASN A 19 -9.58 4.11 -3.49
N ALA A 20 -9.61 2.84 -3.10
CA ALA A 20 -10.80 2.01 -3.26
C ALA A 20 -11.89 2.38 -2.26
N TYR A 21 -11.53 2.72 -1.02
CA TYR A 21 -12.45 3.31 -0.05
C TYR A 21 -13.02 4.63 -0.58
N GLU A 22 -12.17 5.54 -1.06
CA GLU A 22 -12.58 6.87 -1.53
C GLU A 22 -13.48 6.81 -2.76
N ILE A 23 -13.19 5.93 -3.73
CA ILE A 23 -14.08 5.69 -4.88
C ILE A 23 -15.43 5.17 -4.39
N SER A 24 -15.43 4.23 -3.45
CA SER A 24 -16.67 3.68 -2.89
C SER A 24 -17.48 4.79 -2.23
N ASP A 25 -16.88 5.57 -1.34
CA ASP A 25 -17.53 6.65 -0.62
C ASP A 25 -18.09 7.75 -1.54
N PHE A 26 -17.39 8.04 -2.64
CA PHE A 26 -17.84 9.05 -3.59
C PHE A 26 -19.01 8.60 -4.47
N PHE A 27 -18.95 7.35 -4.98
CA PHE A 27 -19.86 6.91 -6.02
C PHE A 27 -21.01 6.01 -5.54
N ILE A 28 -20.86 5.34 -4.40
CA ILE A 28 -21.86 4.42 -3.84
C ILE A 28 -22.58 5.10 -2.67
N PRO A 29 -23.93 5.04 -2.57
CA PRO A 29 -24.66 5.47 -1.39
C PRO A 29 -24.19 4.73 -0.13
N GLU A 30 -23.81 5.46 0.93
CA GLU A 30 -23.18 4.86 2.13
C GLU A 30 -21.88 4.07 1.80
N GLY A 31 -21.22 4.41 0.70
CA GLY A 31 -20.15 3.62 0.11
C GLY A 31 -18.91 3.47 0.97
N GLY A 32 -18.53 4.49 1.75
CA GLY A 32 -17.44 4.37 2.71
C GLY A 32 -17.76 3.35 3.81
N HIS A 33 -18.98 3.39 4.36
CA HIS A 33 -19.42 2.41 5.35
C HIS A 33 -19.51 1.00 4.76
N PHE A 34 -20.07 0.88 3.56
CA PHE A 34 -20.18 -0.37 2.83
C PHE A 34 -18.80 -0.99 2.55
N PHE A 35 -17.83 -0.19 2.10
CA PHE A 35 -16.45 -0.63 1.90
C PHE A 35 -15.82 -1.13 3.19
N SER A 36 -16.01 -0.43 4.31
CA SER A 36 -15.51 -0.90 5.62
C SER A 36 -16.09 -2.24 6.03
N ILE A 37 -17.39 -2.49 5.76
CA ILE A 37 -18.02 -3.80 6.01
C ILE A 37 -17.33 -4.90 5.18
N LEU A 38 -17.12 -4.65 3.87
CA LEU A 38 -16.46 -5.60 2.99
C LEU A 38 -14.99 -5.82 3.37
N SER A 39 -14.29 -4.77 3.83
CA SER A 39 -12.90 -4.88 4.30
C SER A 39 -12.78 -5.73 5.55
N ASN A 40 -13.68 -5.55 6.53
CA ASN A 40 -13.70 -6.40 7.72
C ASN A 40 -13.98 -7.87 7.36
N TYR A 41 -14.87 -8.11 6.40
CA TYR A 41 -15.12 -9.45 5.88
C TYR A 41 -13.87 -10.06 5.20
N ASP A 42 -13.11 -9.25 4.45
CA ASP A 42 -11.82 -9.64 3.85
C ASP A 42 -10.82 -10.08 4.92
N ASP A 43 -10.64 -9.26 5.96
CA ASP A 43 -9.71 -9.52 7.06
C ASP A 43 -10.07 -10.81 7.81
N MET A 44 -11.36 -11.03 8.09
CA MET A 44 -11.83 -12.28 8.72
C MET A 44 -11.49 -13.52 7.87
N LEU A 45 -11.64 -13.45 6.54
CA LEU A 45 -11.29 -14.57 5.65
C LEU A 45 -9.79 -14.88 5.64
N VAL A 46 -8.95 -13.85 5.76
CA VAL A 46 -7.49 -13.97 5.89
C VAL A 46 -7.11 -14.61 7.22
N GLU A 47 -7.71 -14.16 8.33
CA GLU A 47 -7.47 -14.71 9.66
C GLU A 47 -7.86 -16.18 9.79
N GLU A 48 -8.97 -16.58 9.15
CA GLU A 48 -9.43 -17.97 9.12
C GLU A 48 -8.53 -18.90 8.26
N ASN A 49 -7.47 -18.37 7.64
CA ASN A 49 -6.58 -19.09 6.71
C ASN A 49 -7.36 -19.82 5.61
N THR A 50 -8.38 -19.15 5.05
CA THR A 50 -9.14 -19.71 3.92
C THR A 50 -8.18 -20.06 2.79
N GLU A 51 -8.08 -21.35 2.44
CA GLU A 51 -7.06 -21.86 1.52
C GLU A 51 -7.13 -21.13 0.16
N GLY A 52 -6.04 -20.47 -0.22
CA GLY A 52 -5.93 -19.73 -1.49
C GLY A 52 -6.57 -18.33 -1.50
N TYR A 53 -7.10 -17.84 -0.37
CA TYR A 53 -7.58 -16.47 -0.26
C TYR A 53 -6.42 -15.47 -0.11
N LEU A 54 -6.51 -14.34 -0.80
CA LEU A 54 -5.46 -13.31 -0.84
C LEU A 54 -5.94 -12.07 -0.11
N ALA A 55 -5.13 -11.55 0.81
CA ALA A 55 -5.38 -10.27 1.49
C ALA A 55 -5.50 -9.11 0.49
N GLY A 56 -6.36 -8.14 0.80
CA GLY A 56 -6.71 -7.04 -0.10
C GLY A 56 -7.74 -7.47 -1.17
N SER A 57 -8.49 -8.55 -0.91
CA SER A 57 -9.55 -9.01 -1.81
C SER A 57 -10.80 -8.13 -1.72
N THR A 58 -10.89 -7.20 -0.76
CA THR A 58 -11.89 -6.11 -0.76
C THR A 58 -12.01 -5.44 -2.13
N LEU A 59 -10.88 -5.26 -2.82
CA LEU A 59 -10.81 -4.68 -4.16
C LEU A 59 -11.58 -5.48 -5.21
N LYS A 60 -11.57 -6.81 -5.18
CA LYS A 60 -12.39 -7.57 -6.15
C LYS A 60 -13.86 -7.68 -5.69
N LEU A 61 -14.11 -7.66 -4.38
CA LEU A 61 -15.45 -7.79 -3.80
C LEU A 61 -16.34 -6.57 -4.07
N ILE A 62 -15.74 -5.37 -4.17
CA ILE A 62 -16.49 -4.14 -4.43
C ILE A 62 -16.89 -3.96 -5.91
N LEU A 63 -16.19 -4.59 -6.85
CA LEU A 63 -16.36 -4.37 -8.29
C LEU A 63 -17.77 -4.61 -8.86
N PRO A 64 -18.52 -5.65 -8.43
CA PRO A 64 -19.91 -5.81 -8.87
C PRO A 64 -20.74 -4.57 -8.54
N PHE A 65 -20.50 -3.95 -7.39
CA PHE A 65 -21.20 -2.76 -6.95
C PHE A 65 -20.77 -1.53 -7.74
N PHE A 66 -19.47 -1.37 -8.07
CA PHE A 66 -19.04 -0.35 -9.04
C PHE A 66 -19.81 -0.49 -10.36
N LYS A 67 -19.95 -1.70 -10.90
CA LYS A 67 -20.76 -1.91 -12.12
C LYS A 67 -22.24 -1.62 -11.89
N ALA A 68 -22.81 -2.00 -10.74
CA ALA A 68 -24.21 -1.76 -10.42
C ALA A 68 -24.55 -0.26 -10.34
N TYR A 69 -23.62 0.56 -9.86
CA TYR A 69 -23.75 2.01 -9.84
C TYR A 69 -23.28 2.71 -11.13
N GLY A 70 -22.94 1.94 -12.17
CA GLY A 70 -22.67 2.45 -13.50
C GLY A 70 -21.27 3.03 -13.70
N LEU A 71 -20.32 2.72 -12.82
CA LEU A 71 -18.94 3.21 -12.95
C LEU A 71 -18.25 2.57 -14.15
N THR A 72 -17.44 3.39 -14.81
CA THR A 72 -16.56 3.03 -15.92
C THR A 72 -15.09 3.19 -15.52
N GLU A 73 -14.17 2.62 -16.30
CA GLU A 73 -12.73 2.85 -16.07
C GLU A 73 -12.36 4.32 -16.17
N LYS A 74 -13.07 5.07 -17.03
CA LYS A 74 -12.89 6.50 -17.17
C LYS A 74 -13.20 7.23 -15.85
N ASP A 75 -14.29 6.87 -15.18
CA ASP A 75 -14.66 7.48 -13.90
C ASP A 75 -13.59 7.21 -12.82
N LEU A 76 -13.02 6.00 -12.79
CA LEU A 76 -11.94 5.65 -11.85
C LEU A 76 -10.67 6.49 -12.10
N ILE A 77 -10.33 6.74 -13.36
CA ILE A 77 -9.18 7.57 -13.75
C ILE A 77 -9.43 9.03 -13.38
N GLU A 78 -10.55 9.62 -13.82
CA GLU A 78 -10.88 11.02 -13.56
C GLU A 78 -10.96 11.30 -12.06
N PHE A 79 -11.60 10.41 -11.30
CA PHE A 79 -11.63 10.51 -9.83
C PHE A 79 -10.21 10.46 -9.24
N SER A 80 -9.37 9.54 -9.70
CA SER A 80 -8.00 9.41 -9.20
C SER A 80 -7.16 10.64 -9.48
N GLU A 81 -7.22 11.20 -10.70
CA GLU A 81 -6.46 12.40 -11.08
C GLU A 81 -6.78 13.60 -10.18
N ASP A 82 -8.07 13.79 -9.87
CA ASP A 82 -8.56 14.88 -9.03
C ASP A 82 -8.26 14.67 -7.53
N ASN A 83 -8.10 13.42 -7.08
CA ASN A 83 -8.03 13.08 -5.65
C ASN A 83 -6.70 12.45 -5.19
N ILE A 84 -5.59 12.59 -5.91
CA ILE A 84 -4.27 12.15 -5.38
C ILE A 84 -3.75 13.11 -4.30
N PHE A 85 -3.71 12.62 -3.06
CA PHE A 85 -3.12 13.27 -1.88
C PHE A 85 -1.84 12.56 -1.48
N MET A 86 -0.70 13.23 -1.68
CA MET A 86 0.62 12.69 -1.37
C MET A 86 1.03 13.01 0.06
N ILE A 87 1.82 12.13 0.70
CA ILE A 87 2.50 12.51 1.95
C ILE A 87 3.52 13.62 1.68
N ASP A 88 3.74 14.48 2.67
CA ASP A 88 4.75 15.53 2.57
C ASP A 88 6.10 14.94 2.17
N GLY A 89 6.76 15.57 1.19
CA GLY A 89 8.05 15.12 0.68
C GLY A 89 8.00 14.09 -0.45
N ALA A 90 6.85 13.46 -0.75
CA ALA A 90 6.81 12.34 -1.69
C ALA A 90 7.26 12.68 -3.11
N TYR A 91 6.86 13.85 -3.63
CA TYR A 91 7.33 14.30 -4.95
C TYR A 91 8.86 14.43 -5.01
N ASN A 92 9.45 14.99 -3.95
CA ASN A 92 10.90 15.15 -3.85
C ASN A 92 11.60 13.80 -3.67
N MET A 93 11.04 12.92 -2.84
CA MET A 93 11.54 11.55 -2.65
C MET A 93 11.55 10.77 -3.97
N ILE A 94 10.41 10.73 -4.69
CA ILE A 94 10.29 10.02 -5.97
C ILE A 94 11.32 10.53 -6.97
N LYS A 95 11.41 11.85 -7.16
CA LYS A 95 12.36 12.48 -8.07
C LYS A 95 13.81 12.14 -7.71
N TYR A 96 14.15 12.21 -6.42
CA TYR A 96 15.50 11.96 -5.96
C TYR A 96 15.90 10.50 -6.08
N ILE A 97 15.09 9.56 -5.59
CA ILE A 97 15.42 8.13 -5.62
C ILE A 97 15.56 7.62 -7.05
N GLN A 98 14.63 7.98 -7.95
CA GLN A 98 14.73 7.61 -9.37
C GLN A 98 16.01 8.11 -10.05
N SER A 99 16.64 9.17 -9.53
CA SER A 99 17.90 9.71 -10.07
C SER A 99 19.15 8.96 -9.61
N ILE A 100 19.05 8.15 -8.54
CA ILE A 100 20.21 7.48 -7.93
C ILE A 100 20.16 5.96 -8.01
N MET A 101 18.97 5.35 -8.14
CA MET A 101 18.81 3.89 -8.19
C MET A 101 17.49 3.47 -8.88
N PRO A 102 17.40 2.22 -9.40
CA PRO A 102 16.13 1.64 -9.82
C PRO A 102 15.09 1.66 -8.70
N CYS A 103 13.89 2.12 -9.04
CA CYS A 103 12.79 2.30 -8.11
C CYS A 103 11.51 1.74 -8.71
N TYR A 104 10.73 1.02 -7.91
CA TYR A 104 9.48 0.36 -8.31
C TYR A 104 8.37 0.64 -7.29
N ILE A 105 7.14 0.75 -7.78
CA ILE A 105 5.93 0.75 -6.93
C ILE A 105 5.25 -0.60 -7.05
N VAL A 106 4.95 -1.23 -5.91
CA VAL A 106 4.15 -2.47 -5.85
C VAL A 106 2.96 -2.20 -4.93
N SER A 107 1.77 -2.07 -5.52
CA SER A 107 0.59 -1.57 -4.81
C SER A 107 -0.61 -2.49 -4.99
N THR A 108 -1.45 -2.57 -3.96
CA THR A 108 -2.76 -3.21 -4.04
C THR A 108 -3.72 -2.46 -4.94
N SER A 109 -3.64 -1.12 -5.02
CA SER A 109 -4.61 -0.29 -5.75
C SER A 109 -4.72 -0.65 -7.24
N TYR A 110 -5.80 -0.22 -7.89
CA TYR A 110 -6.00 -0.49 -9.31
C TYR A 110 -4.98 0.24 -10.20
N ASN A 111 -4.72 -0.34 -11.37
CA ASN A 111 -3.81 0.24 -12.37
C ASN A 111 -4.22 1.66 -12.82
N GLN A 112 -5.51 2.02 -12.74
CA GLN A 112 -6.03 3.37 -13.02
C GLN A 112 -5.45 4.41 -12.04
N TYR A 113 -5.49 4.13 -10.73
CA TYR A 113 -4.94 5.01 -9.71
C TYR A 113 -3.43 5.16 -9.84
N ILE A 114 -2.73 4.05 -10.02
CA ILE A 114 -1.27 4.06 -10.19
C ILE A 114 -0.85 4.79 -11.47
N LYS A 115 -1.65 4.73 -12.53
CA LYS A 115 -1.43 5.50 -13.75
C LYS A 115 -1.57 7.00 -13.48
N ALA A 116 -2.66 7.43 -12.86
CA ALA A 116 -2.89 8.83 -12.50
C ALA A 116 -1.78 9.37 -11.58
N LEU A 117 -1.36 8.59 -10.57
CA LEU A 117 -0.27 8.94 -9.66
C LEU A 117 1.07 9.06 -10.39
N SER A 118 1.36 8.12 -11.30
CA SER A 118 2.60 8.16 -12.09
C SER A 118 2.65 9.41 -12.97
N ASP A 119 1.55 9.75 -13.65
CA ASP A 119 1.46 10.93 -14.51
C ASP A 119 1.59 12.24 -13.70
N LYS A 120 1.02 12.28 -12.48
CA LYS A 120 1.11 13.45 -11.59
C LYS A 120 2.49 13.64 -10.96
N THR A 121 3.19 12.55 -10.64
CA THR A 121 4.46 12.58 -9.89
C THR A 121 5.69 12.49 -10.79
N GLY A 122 5.55 12.05 -12.03
CA GLY A 122 6.65 11.70 -12.91
C GLY A 122 7.32 10.36 -12.55
N PHE A 123 6.62 9.48 -11.84
CA PHE A 123 7.08 8.11 -11.62
C PHE A 123 7.01 7.31 -12.93
N ILE A 124 8.00 6.45 -13.18
CA ILE A 124 8.03 5.61 -14.39
C ILE A 124 6.97 4.51 -14.27
N TYR A 125 5.86 4.64 -15.00
CA TYR A 125 4.72 3.73 -14.91
C TYR A 125 5.08 2.27 -15.23
N GLU A 126 6.05 2.05 -16.13
CA GLU A 126 6.55 0.72 -16.48
C GLU A 126 7.25 0.00 -15.32
N ASN A 127 7.67 0.75 -14.29
CA ASN A 127 8.25 0.21 -13.06
C ASN A 127 7.19 0.01 -11.96
N THR A 128 5.92 -0.15 -12.33
CA THR A 128 4.83 -0.35 -11.37
C THR A 128 4.19 -1.73 -11.50
N TYR A 129 3.76 -2.27 -10.37
CA TYR A 129 2.97 -3.48 -10.24
C TYR A 129 1.73 -3.13 -9.43
N SER A 130 0.56 -3.42 -9.98
CA SER A 130 -0.71 -3.04 -9.37
C SER A 130 -1.81 -4.04 -9.71
N THR A 131 -2.96 -3.93 -9.05
CA THR A 131 -4.12 -4.76 -9.39
C THR A 131 -4.64 -4.36 -10.77
N ASN A 132 -4.54 -5.27 -11.73
CA ASN A 132 -5.00 -5.03 -13.09
C ASN A 132 -6.52 -5.20 -13.19
N LEU A 133 -7.23 -4.10 -13.44
CA LEU A 133 -8.68 -4.03 -13.57
C LEU A 133 -9.07 -3.65 -15.00
N GLN A 134 -9.91 -4.48 -15.62
CA GLN A 134 -10.56 -4.21 -16.91
C GLN A 134 -12.08 -4.09 -16.71
N LEU A 135 -12.54 -3.03 -16.03
CA LEU A 135 -13.94 -2.86 -15.61
C LEU A 135 -14.91 -2.76 -16.80
N ASP A 136 -14.50 -2.09 -17.88
CA ASP A 136 -15.36 -1.82 -19.03
C ASP A 136 -15.52 -3.03 -19.96
N LYS A 137 -14.71 -4.08 -19.75
CA LYS A 137 -14.81 -5.35 -20.49
C LYS A 137 -16.04 -6.17 -20.09
N TYR A 138 -16.61 -5.92 -18.92
CA TYR A 138 -17.73 -6.68 -18.38
C TYR A 138 -19.02 -5.88 -18.45
N ASP A 139 -19.99 -6.42 -19.16
CA ASP A 139 -21.35 -5.90 -19.20
C ASP A 139 -22.14 -6.35 -17.97
N LEU A 140 -23.08 -5.52 -17.53
CA LEU A 140 -24.02 -5.86 -16.46
C LEU A 140 -25.44 -5.77 -17.01
N LYS A 141 -26.19 -6.87 -16.94
CA LYS A 141 -27.61 -6.89 -17.34
C LYS A 141 -28.45 -6.17 -16.30
N GLN A 142 -29.54 -5.53 -16.74
CA GLN A 142 -30.45 -4.79 -15.83
C GLN A 142 -30.94 -5.64 -14.65
N GLU A 143 -31.27 -6.91 -14.89
CA GLU A 143 -31.72 -7.83 -13.83
C GLU A 143 -30.63 -8.07 -12.77
N GLU A 144 -29.36 -8.20 -13.18
CA GLU A 144 -28.26 -8.35 -12.24
C GLU A 144 -27.94 -7.04 -11.53
N GLN A 145 -28.07 -5.91 -12.22
CA GLN A 145 -27.94 -4.59 -11.62
C GLN A 145 -28.94 -4.38 -10.50
N ASP A 146 -30.24 -4.58 -10.77
CA ASP A 146 -31.30 -4.42 -9.76
C ASP A 146 -31.03 -5.32 -8.54
N LYS A 147 -30.60 -6.56 -8.79
CA LYS A 147 -30.26 -7.52 -7.73
C LYS A 147 -29.03 -7.12 -6.91
N LEU A 148 -28.01 -6.54 -7.53
CA LEU A 148 -26.82 -6.06 -6.82
C LEU A 148 -27.15 -4.85 -5.93
N LEU A 149 -28.07 -3.98 -6.36
CA LEU A 149 -28.58 -2.88 -5.54
C LEU A 149 -29.34 -3.41 -4.31
N ASP A 150 -30.19 -4.44 -4.48
CA ASP A 150 -30.86 -5.09 -3.35
C ASP A 150 -29.85 -5.78 -2.40
N ILE A 151 -28.79 -6.37 -2.95
CA ILE A 151 -27.71 -7.00 -2.16
C ILE A 151 -26.93 -5.94 -1.36
N HIS A 152 -26.64 -4.80 -1.96
CA HIS A 152 -25.99 -3.68 -1.27
C HIS A 152 -26.77 -3.29 -0.01
N ASP A 153 -28.08 -3.04 -0.15
CA ASP A 153 -28.94 -2.67 0.97
C ASP A 153 -29.06 -3.82 1.99
N ASN A 154 -29.05 -5.07 1.54
CA ASN A 154 -29.07 -6.23 2.43
C ASN A 154 -27.81 -6.33 3.30
N ILE A 155 -26.62 -6.10 2.75
CA ILE A 155 -25.36 -6.14 3.49
C ILE A 155 -25.28 -4.96 4.48
N LEU A 156 -25.78 -3.78 4.11
CA LEU A 156 -25.89 -2.65 5.03
C LEU A 156 -26.83 -2.94 6.20
N PHE A 157 -27.90 -3.71 5.95
CA PHE A 157 -28.85 -4.11 7.00
C PHE A 157 -28.31 -5.24 7.91
N ASP A 158 -27.65 -6.25 7.32
CA ASP A 158 -27.06 -7.39 8.03
C ASP A 158 -25.62 -7.64 7.57
N SER A 159 -24.69 -7.03 8.30
CA SER A 159 -23.24 -7.10 8.06
C SER A 159 -22.57 -8.30 8.73
N SER A 160 -23.34 -9.31 9.16
CA SER A 160 -22.79 -10.55 9.70
C SER A 160 -21.95 -11.29 8.66
N PHE A 161 -20.87 -11.93 9.13
CA PHE A 161 -20.01 -12.75 8.28
C PHE A 161 -20.80 -13.81 7.52
N GLU A 162 -21.74 -14.51 8.18
CA GLU A 162 -22.55 -15.56 7.56
C GLU A 162 -23.42 -15.02 6.42
N ASN A 163 -23.99 -13.81 6.58
CA ASN A 163 -24.80 -13.22 5.52
C ASN A 163 -23.95 -12.84 4.31
N ILE A 164 -22.86 -12.10 4.53
CA ILE A 164 -21.94 -11.67 3.46
C ILE A 164 -21.33 -12.88 2.77
N HIS A 165 -20.86 -13.87 3.54
CA HIS A 165 -20.29 -15.11 3.00
C HIS A 165 -21.31 -15.84 2.12
N ARG A 166 -22.56 -16.01 2.58
CA ARG A 166 -23.62 -16.62 1.78
C ARG A 166 -23.90 -15.84 0.50
N ILE A 167 -23.91 -14.51 0.55
CA ILE A 167 -24.14 -13.66 -0.63
C ILE A 167 -23.05 -13.91 -1.67
N PHE A 168 -21.78 -13.81 -1.31
CA PHE A 168 -20.69 -14.01 -2.27
C PHE A 168 -20.61 -15.45 -2.76
N THR A 169 -20.73 -16.45 -1.87
CA THR A 169 -20.53 -17.86 -2.23
C THR A 169 -21.74 -18.54 -2.89
N ASN A 170 -22.97 -18.11 -2.60
CA ASN A 170 -24.19 -18.78 -3.09
C ASN A 170 -25.06 -17.95 -4.03
N VAL A 171 -24.91 -16.62 -4.01
CA VAL A 171 -25.71 -15.69 -4.81
C VAL A 171 -24.88 -15.09 -5.94
N ILE A 172 -23.87 -14.28 -5.60
CA ILE A 172 -23.02 -13.59 -6.57
C ILE A 172 -22.22 -14.60 -7.41
N SER A 173 -21.69 -15.67 -6.81
CA SER A 173 -20.97 -16.74 -7.54
C SER A 173 -21.75 -17.37 -8.71
N LYS A 174 -23.08 -17.25 -8.73
CA LYS A 174 -23.97 -17.79 -9.78
C LYS A 174 -24.40 -16.73 -10.80
N MET A 175 -23.99 -15.48 -10.60
CA MET A 175 -24.27 -14.34 -11.47
C MET A 175 -23.17 -14.22 -12.52
N GLU A 176 -23.51 -13.70 -13.70
CA GLU A 176 -22.54 -13.48 -14.79
C GLU A 176 -21.47 -12.46 -14.39
N ILE A 177 -21.84 -11.47 -13.56
CA ILE A 177 -20.90 -10.49 -13.01
C ILE A 177 -19.77 -11.10 -12.17
N ASN A 178 -19.91 -12.34 -11.67
CA ASN A 178 -18.83 -13.01 -10.94
C ASN A 178 -17.56 -13.19 -11.78
N ASN A 179 -17.69 -13.25 -13.11
CA ASN A 179 -16.54 -13.30 -14.01
C ASN A 179 -15.61 -12.09 -13.84
N LEU A 180 -16.16 -10.92 -13.47
CA LEU A 180 -15.36 -9.72 -13.17
C LEU A 180 -14.51 -9.96 -11.90
N ILE A 181 -15.13 -10.47 -10.83
CA ILE A 181 -14.45 -10.78 -9.56
C ILE A 181 -13.31 -11.80 -9.79
N GLU A 182 -13.61 -12.89 -10.51
CA GLU A 182 -12.64 -13.96 -10.77
C GLU A 182 -11.49 -13.51 -11.68
N SER A 183 -11.72 -12.52 -12.54
CA SER A 183 -10.70 -12.01 -13.44
C SER A 183 -9.66 -11.12 -12.78
N VAL A 184 -9.96 -10.60 -11.59
CA VAL A 184 -9.08 -9.69 -10.86
C VAL A 184 -8.30 -10.48 -9.81
N LYS A 185 -6.97 -10.39 -9.91
CA LYS A 185 -6.04 -10.91 -8.91
C LYS A 185 -5.40 -9.72 -8.19
N PRO A 186 -5.80 -9.43 -6.93
CA PRO A 186 -5.20 -8.36 -6.15
C PRO A 186 -3.69 -8.57 -5.96
N VAL A 187 -2.92 -7.48 -6.03
CA VAL A 187 -1.48 -7.47 -5.71
C VAL A 187 -1.30 -7.13 -4.22
N GLY A 188 -1.82 -8.00 -3.36
CA GLY A 188 -1.73 -7.89 -1.90
C GLY A 188 -1.07 -9.13 -1.27
N GLY A 189 -0.43 -8.94 -0.12
CA GLY A 189 0.25 -9.98 0.64
C GLY A 189 1.30 -10.71 -0.21
N ILE A 190 1.08 -12.01 -0.42
CA ILE A 190 1.94 -12.84 -1.28
C ILE A 190 2.10 -12.28 -2.71
N GLY A 191 1.10 -11.58 -3.23
CA GLY A 191 1.17 -10.93 -4.54
C GLY A 191 2.26 -9.86 -4.62
N LYS A 192 2.50 -9.09 -3.54
CA LYS A 192 3.58 -8.10 -3.49
C LYS A 192 4.96 -8.77 -3.46
N ARG A 193 5.10 -9.88 -2.72
CA ARG A 193 6.31 -10.70 -2.74
C ARG A 193 6.57 -11.28 -4.14
N ASP A 194 5.55 -11.80 -4.80
CA ASP A 194 5.68 -12.36 -6.15
C ASP A 194 6.07 -11.28 -7.17
N ALA A 195 5.56 -10.04 -7.03
CA ALA A 195 6.02 -8.90 -7.83
C ALA A 195 7.51 -8.59 -7.59
N ILE A 196 7.99 -8.63 -6.34
CA ILE A 196 9.42 -8.47 -6.03
C ILE A 196 10.26 -9.56 -6.70
N LEU A 197 9.81 -10.82 -6.66
CA LEU A 197 10.50 -11.93 -7.33
C LEU A 197 10.58 -11.72 -8.84
N ASP A 198 9.49 -11.30 -9.47
CA ASP A 198 9.46 -10.98 -10.90
C ASP A 198 10.39 -9.80 -11.25
N ILE A 199 10.46 -8.75 -10.42
CA ILE A 199 11.42 -7.63 -10.58
C ILE A 199 12.86 -8.15 -10.51
N ILE A 200 13.16 -9.00 -9.51
CA ILE A 200 14.49 -9.59 -9.33
C ILE A 200 14.88 -10.42 -10.55
N ASP A 201 14.00 -11.30 -11.01
CA ASP A 201 14.24 -12.21 -12.12
C ASP A 201 14.42 -11.45 -13.45
N LYS A 202 13.55 -10.48 -13.75
CA LYS A 202 13.61 -9.68 -14.98
C LYS A 202 14.91 -8.88 -15.10
N ASN A 203 15.43 -8.40 -13.98
CA ASN A 203 16.59 -7.51 -13.95
C ASN A 203 17.89 -8.20 -13.49
N ASN A 204 17.81 -9.49 -13.13
CA ASN A 204 18.91 -10.27 -12.57
C ASN A 204 19.52 -9.58 -11.32
N TYR A 205 18.65 -9.04 -10.46
CA TYR A 205 19.06 -8.47 -9.17
C TYR A 205 19.34 -9.57 -8.15
N LYS A 206 19.88 -9.17 -6.99
CA LYS A 206 20.04 -10.06 -5.84
C LYS A 206 19.06 -9.67 -4.74
N PRO A 207 18.48 -10.63 -4.01
CA PRO A 207 17.58 -10.32 -2.88
C PRO A 207 18.22 -9.41 -1.81
N GLU A 208 19.51 -9.58 -1.53
CA GLU A 208 20.26 -8.76 -0.55
C GLU A 208 20.39 -7.27 -0.94
N ASN A 209 20.12 -6.95 -2.22
CA ASN A 209 20.18 -5.61 -2.78
C ASN A 209 18.81 -4.90 -2.79
N LEU A 210 17.77 -5.54 -2.25
CA LEU A 210 16.42 -4.98 -2.11
C LEU A 210 16.34 -4.06 -0.88
N MET A 211 15.78 -2.86 -1.08
CA MET A 211 15.13 -2.10 -0.02
C MET A 211 13.62 -2.13 -0.27
N TYR A 212 12.84 -2.51 0.73
CA TYR A 212 11.38 -2.51 0.68
C TYR A 212 10.80 -1.60 1.75
N SER A 213 9.77 -0.82 1.42
CA SER A 213 8.94 -0.13 2.41
C SER A 213 7.44 -0.33 2.19
N GLY A 214 6.72 -0.62 3.27
CA GLY A 214 5.26 -0.74 3.32
C GLY A 214 4.73 -0.28 4.68
N ASP A 215 3.43 -0.43 4.91
CA ASP A 215 2.77 0.08 6.12
C ASP A 215 1.66 -0.84 6.69
N SER A 216 1.24 -1.86 5.95
CA SER A 216 0.03 -2.62 6.29
C SER A 216 0.24 -4.13 6.32
N ILE A 217 -0.84 -4.88 6.60
CA ILE A 217 -0.85 -6.34 6.50
C ILE A 217 -0.57 -6.84 5.08
N THR A 218 -0.94 -6.07 4.06
CA THR A 218 -0.72 -6.43 2.65
C THR A 218 0.75 -6.39 2.24
N ASP A 219 1.61 -5.83 3.08
CA ASP A 219 3.06 -5.76 2.90
C ASP A 219 3.83 -6.84 3.64
N LYS A 220 3.16 -7.63 4.49
CA LYS A 220 3.79 -8.58 5.41
C LYS A 220 4.80 -9.49 4.69
N GLU A 221 4.38 -10.20 3.65
CA GLU A 221 5.22 -11.16 2.94
C GLU A 221 6.37 -10.49 2.19
N ALA A 222 6.18 -9.27 1.71
CA ALA A 222 7.22 -8.49 1.05
C ALA A 222 8.28 -7.98 2.05
N LEU A 223 7.83 -7.51 3.22
CA LEU A 223 8.69 -7.08 4.33
C LEU A 223 9.50 -8.25 4.90
N GLU A 224 8.86 -9.39 5.14
CA GLU A 224 9.51 -10.62 5.60
C GLU A 224 10.54 -11.11 4.59
N TYR A 225 10.17 -11.15 3.29
CA TYR A 225 11.09 -11.56 2.24
C TYR A 225 12.35 -10.67 2.20
N ALA A 226 12.19 -9.34 2.25
CA ALA A 226 13.32 -8.42 2.26
C ALA A 226 14.20 -8.62 3.51
N ARG A 227 13.60 -8.78 4.69
CA ARG A 227 14.33 -9.02 5.95
C ARG A 227 15.14 -10.31 5.91
N ASP A 228 14.48 -11.40 5.53
CA ASP A 228 15.00 -12.76 5.65
C ASP A 228 16.04 -13.08 4.56
N ASN A 229 16.02 -12.35 3.45
CA ASN A 229 16.99 -12.48 2.35
C ASN A 229 18.10 -11.41 2.36
N GLY A 230 18.34 -10.77 3.51
CA GLY A 230 19.47 -9.87 3.71
C GLY A 230 19.28 -8.44 3.18
N GLY A 231 18.13 -8.14 2.58
CA GLY A 231 17.74 -6.80 2.18
C GLY A 231 17.35 -5.89 3.36
N LEU A 232 16.86 -4.70 3.04
CA LEU A 232 16.39 -3.70 3.98
C LEU A 232 14.85 -3.69 3.98
N SER A 233 14.24 -3.83 5.16
CA SER A 233 12.79 -3.95 5.32
C SER A 233 12.28 -2.88 6.28
N ILE A 234 11.43 -1.97 5.79
CA ILE A 234 11.03 -0.75 6.48
C ILE A 234 9.50 -0.67 6.60
N SER A 235 8.99 -0.59 7.82
CA SER A 235 7.61 -0.22 8.11
C SER A 235 7.52 1.30 8.25
N PHE A 236 6.87 1.99 7.32
CA PHE A 236 6.73 3.45 7.33
C PHE A 236 5.31 3.86 7.74
N ASN A 237 5.17 4.51 8.90
CA ASN A 237 3.89 4.81 9.56
C ASN A 237 2.97 3.58 9.71
N GLY A 238 3.57 2.39 9.77
CA GLY A 238 2.85 1.15 9.63
C GLY A 238 2.10 0.67 10.88
N ASN A 239 1.14 -0.22 10.65
CA ASN A 239 0.41 -0.95 11.68
C ASN A 239 1.27 -2.07 12.32
N ILE A 240 0.74 -2.74 13.34
CA ILE A 240 1.48 -3.79 14.04
C ILE A 240 1.94 -4.93 13.11
N HIS A 241 1.16 -5.30 12.10
CA HIS A 241 1.50 -6.37 11.17
C HIS A 241 2.75 -6.04 10.34
N SER A 242 2.84 -4.82 9.82
CA SER A 242 4.03 -4.37 9.09
C SER A 242 5.24 -4.21 10.01
N ILE A 243 5.05 -3.68 11.23
CA ILE A 243 6.13 -3.54 12.23
C ILE A 243 6.72 -4.90 12.59
N GLU A 244 5.89 -5.93 12.82
CA GLU A 244 6.35 -7.29 13.15
C GLU A 244 7.14 -7.95 12.02
N SER A 245 6.88 -7.53 10.79
CA SER A 245 7.46 -8.08 9.56
C SER A 245 8.73 -7.32 9.13
N ALA A 246 8.86 -6.06 9.57
CA ALA A 246 9.96 -5.17 9.20
C ALA A 246 11.21 -5.34 10.08
N SER A 247 12.33 -4.79 9.60
CA SER A 247 13.55 -4.63 10.41
C SER A 247 13.70 -3.24 11.01
N ILE A 248 13.07 -2.25 10.39
CA ILE A 248 13.12 -0.84 10.78
C ILE A 248 11.67 -0.32 10.81
N SER A 249 11.33 0.46 11.82
CA SER A 249 10.07 1.21 11.89
C SER A 249 10.37 2.71 11.84
N ILE A 250 9.57 3.42 11.05
CA ILE A 250 9.64 4.87 10.90
C ILE A 250 8.27 5.48 11.21
N ALA A 251 8.23 6.49 12.06
CA ALA A 251 7.06 7.32 12.28
C ALA A 251 7.38 8.77 11.85
N SER A 252 6.74 9.25 10.79
CA SER A 252 6.99 10.58 10.23
C SER A 252 5.81 11.13 9.43
N THR A 253 5.54 12.43 9.52
CA THR A 253 4.57 13.09 8.64
C THR A 253 5.15 13.44 7.26
N ASN A 254 6.46 13.21 7.06
CA ASN A 254 7.17 13.49 5.82
C ASN A 254 8.06 12.29 5.44
N ASN A 255 8.01 11.85 4.18
CA ASN A 255 8.67 10.61 3.76
C ASN A 255 10.11 10.79 3.26
N LEU A 256 10.67 12.00 3.29
CA LEU A 256 12.04 12.27 2.83
C LEU A 256 13.12 11.47 3.55
N ILE A 257 12.83 10.95 4.73
CA ILE A 257 13.75 10.07 5.44
C ILE A 257 14.00 8.77 4.67
N LEU A 258 13.01 8.28 3.90
CA LEU A 258 13.19 7.14 3.01
C LEU A 258 14.18 7.47 1.89
N ALA A 259 14.20 8.70 1.37
CA ALA A 259 15.20 9.13 0.39
C ALA A 259 16.63 9.13 0.96
N VAL A 260 16.82 9.58 2.21
CA VAL A 260 18.13 9.55 2.89
C VAL A 260 18.58 8.11 3.11
N ILE A 261 17.69 7.25 3.62
CA ILE A 261 17.98 5.82 3.83
C ILE A 261 18.30 5.13 2.50
N ALA A 262 17.55 5.42 1.44
CA ALA A 262 17.80 4.87 0.11
C ALA A 262 19.17 5.28 -0.43
N ASP A 263 19.59 6.54 -0.27
CA ASP A 263 20.93 6.99 -0.70
C ASP A 263 22.06 6.31 0.07
N ILE A 264 21.93 6.20 1.39
CA ILE A 264 22.90 5.48 2.24
C ILE A 264 22.96 4.01 1.84
N PHE A 265 21.80 3.37 1.67
CA PHE A 265 21.71 1.98 1.24
C PHE A 265 22.37 1.80 -0.12
N ASN A 266 22.03 2.62 -1.11
CA ASN A 266 22.59 2.59 -2.45
C ASN A 266 24.12 2.67 -2.43
N LYS A 267 24.68 3.66 -1.72
CA LYS A 267 26.13 3.91 -1.65
C LYS A 267 26.90 2.90 -0.80
N LYS A 268 26.39 2.56 0.38
CA LYS A 268 27.16 1.87 1.44
C LYS A 268 26.53 0.56 1.94
N GLY A 269 25.30 0.26 1.54
CA GLY A 269 24.61 -0.99 1.85
C GLY A 269 23.94 -1.00 3.23
N LYS A 270 23.38 -2.15 3.58
CA LYS A 270 22.55 -2.35 4.79
C LYS A 270 23.25 -1.93 6.07
N SER A 271 24.47 -2.38 6.34
CA SER A 271 25.18 -2.09 7.59
C SER A 271 25.29 -0.59 7.86
N ALA A 272 25.59 0.22 6.84
CA ALA A 272 25.69 1.67 6.98
C ALA A 272 24.34 2.34 7.30
N VAL A 273 23.21 1.75 6.91
CA VAL A 273 21.89 2.23 7.34
C VAL A 273 21.68 1.98 8.83
N TYR A 274 22.09 0.82 9.35
CA TYR A 274 21.99 0.53 10.78
C TYR A 274 22.90 1.45 11.61
N ASP A 275 24.13 1.70 11.14
CA ASP A 275 25.04 2.67 11.76
C ASP A 275 24.40 4.07 11.79
N PHE A 276 23.83 4.51 10.65
CA PHE A 276 23.08 5.76 10.58
C PHE A 276 21.92 5.84 11.58
N ILE A 277 21.12 4.77 11.74
CA ILE A 277 19.99 4.77 12.68
C ILE A 277 20.49 4.87 14.12
N ASN A 278 21.55 4.15 14.47
CA ASN A 278 22.16 4.23 15.80
C ASN A 278 22.68 5.64 16.10
N ASP A 279 23.40 6.25 15.16
CA ASP A 279 23.92 7.61 15.28
C ASP A 279 22.77 8.63 15.34
N TYR A 280 21.73 8.45 14.53
CA TYR A 280 20.55 9.31 14.49
C TYR A 280 19.78 9.33 15.81
N ASN A 281 19.67 8.18 16.47
CA ASN A 281 19.01 8.05 17.76
C ASN A 281 19.81 8.67 18.91
N ASN A 282 21.13 8.81 18.76
CA ASN A 282 21.98 9.55 19.69
C ASN A 282 21.97 11.06 19.39
N GLU A 283 22.32 11.44 18.16
CA GLU A 283 22.56 12.83 17.73
C GLU A 283 21.95 13.11 16.34
N SER A 284 20.63 13.06 16.27
CA SER A 284 19.84 13.24 15.03
C SER A 284 20.24 14.40 14.10
N LEU A 285 20.46 15.61 14.65
CA LEU A 285 20.74 16.81 13.84
C LEU A 285 22.10 16.69 13.13
N GLU A 286 23.14 16.32 13.87
CA GLU A 286 24.49 16.13 13.34
C GLU A 286 24.52 14.99 12.32
N THR A 287 23.80 13.90 12.61
CA THR A 287 23.71 12.74 11.71
C THR A 287 23.05 13.10 10.38
N ILE A 288 21.93 13.83 10.37
CA ILE A 288 21.28 14.28 9.13
C ILE A 288 22.22 15.20 8.33
N LEU A 289 22.87 16.16 8.99
CA LEU A 289 23.79 17.11 8.34
C LEU A 289 24.99 16.41 7.70
N ASN A 290 25.48 15.33 8.30
CA ASN A 290 26.65 14.58 7.81
C ASN A 290 26.32 13.60 6.69
N CYS A 291 25.05 13.18 6.54
CA CYS A 291 24.67 12.10 5.62
C CYS A 291 24.00 12.57 4.32
N SER A 292 23.37 13.74 4.30
CA SER A 292 22.64 14.22 3.13
C SER A 292 23.36 15.37 2.45
N ASP A 293 23.86 15.11 1.22
CA ASP A 293 24.40 16.13 0.33
C ASP A 293 23.28 17.03 -0.27
N ASN A 294 22.01 16.65 -0.08
CA ASN A 294 20.85 17.39 -0.59
C ASN A 294 20.32 18.36 0.46
N ILE A 295 20.71 19.63 0.32
CA ILE A 295 20.35 20.72 1.24
C ILE A 295 18.82 20.86 1.41
N GLU A 296 18.04 20.67 0.35
CA GLU A 296 16.57 20.81 0.41
C GLU A 296 15.95 19.70 1.28
N ILE A 297 16.39 18.45 1.06
CA ILE A 297 15.95 17.29 1.86
C ILE A 297 16.35 17.48 3.33
N THR A 298 17.60 17.87 3.56
CA THR A 298 18.14 18.13 4.90
C THR A 298 17.32 19.18 5.63
N GLN A 299 17.03 20.33 5.00
CA GLN A 299 16.25 21.40 5.62
C GLN A 299 14.84 20.93 6.03
N GLN A 300 14.16 20.15 5.20
CA GLN A 300 12.83 19.64 5.54
C GLN A 300 12.86 18.62 6.69
N LEU A 301 13.86 17.74 6.74
CA LEU A 301 14.03 16.76 7.83
C LEU A 301 14.38 17.42 9.17
N LEU A 302 15.07 18.57 9.15
CA LEU A 302 15.34 19.34 10.37
C LEU A 302 14.09 19.98 10.96
N VAL A 303 13.07 20.26 10.13
CA VAL A 303 11.78 20.82 10.56
C VAL A 303 10.84 19.71 11.09
N ASN A 304 10.81 18.57 10.40
CA ASN A 304 9.96 17.43 10.75
C ASN A 304 10.84 16.23 11.11
N LYS A 305 11.27 16.15 12.37
CA LYS A 305 12.15 15.08 12.84
C LYS A 305 11.39 13.73 12.86
N PRO A 306 11.76 12.75 12.01
CA PRO A 306 11.15 11.42 12.05
C PRO A 306 11.60 10.65 13.30
N SER A 307 10.75 9.76 13.81
CA SER A 307 11.20 8.71 14.72
C SER A 307 11.62 7.50 13.90
N ILE A 308 12.79 6.93 14.18
CA ILE A 308 13.34 5.80 13.44
C ILE A 308 13.93 4.83 14.44
N ASP A 309 13.56 3.55 14.36
CA ASP A 309 14.11 2.54 15.27
C ASP A 309 14.25 1.20 14.57
N ILE A 310 15.24 0.44 15.02
CA ILE A 310 15.39 -0.98 14.67
C ILE A 310 14.33 -1.75 15.46
N VAL A 311 13.55 -2.57 14.76
CA VAL A 311 12.49 -3.37 15.40
C VAL A 311 13.12 -4.50 16.22
N THR A 312 12.71 -4.60 17.48
CA THR A 312 13.06 -5.69 18.39
C THR A 312 11.78 -6.24 19.01
N ASN A 313 11.83 -7.43 19.64
CA ASN A 313 10.65 -7.96 20.31
C ASN A 313 10.19 -7.08 21.49
N ASP A 314 11.09 -6.31 22.09
CA ASP A 314 10.80 -5.50 23.27
C ASP A 314 10.17 -4.13 22.94
N ASN A 315 10.37 -3.61 21.72
CA ASN A 315 9.91 -2.26 21.35
C ASN A 315 8.69 -2.22 20.42
N LYS A 316 8.22 -3.36 19.90
CA LYS A 316 7.09 -3.45 18.95
C LYS A 316 5.85 -2.68 19.40
N GLU A 317 5.43 -2.85 20.65
CA GLU A 317 4.24 -2.17 21.19
C GLU A 317 4.44 -0.65 21.26
N THR A 318 5.61 -0.20 21.70
CA THR A 318 5.97 1.22 21.74
C THR A 318 5.97 1.83 20.34
N LEU A 319 6.58 1.14 19.36
CA LEU A 319 6.61 1.58 17.98
C LEU A 319 5.21 1.68 17.38
N ASN A 320 4.36 0.68 17.61
CA ASN A 320 2.97 0.69 17.13
C ASN A 320 2.16 1.86 17.71
N ASN A 321 2.34 2.17 18.99
CA ASN A 321 1.68 3.32 19.60
C ASN A 321 2.16 4.65 18.99
N MET A 322 3.45 4.77 18.66
CA MET A 322 4.03 5.96 18.03
C MET A 322 3.57 6.13 16.59
N THR A 323 3.62 5.06 15.78
CA THR A 323 3.17 5.11 14.38
C THR A 323 1.68 5.37 14.30
N LYS A 324 0.87 4.80 15.21
CA LYS A 324 -0.59 5.06 15.26
C LYS A 324 -0.92 6.54 15.39
N VAL A 325 -0.22 7.28 16.27
CA VAL A 325 -0.43 8.73 16.42
C VAL A 325 -0.14 9.49 15.12
N VAL A 326 0.91 9.09 14.40
CA VAL A 326 1.28 9.72 13.12
C VAL A 326 0.30 9.32 12.02
N ARG A 327 -0.08 8.04 11.93
CA ARG A 327 -1.04 7.52 10.96
C ARG A 327 -2.39 8.22 11.07
N ASP A 328 -2.91 8.39 12.29
CA ASP A 328 -4.15 9.12 12.56
C ASP A 328 -4.04 10.60 12.14
N LYS A 329 -2.85 11.20 12.27
CA LYS A 329 -2.59 12.60 11.86
C LYS A 329 -2.48 12.75 10.35
N VAL A 330 -1.85 11.81 9.66
CA VAL A 330 -1.58 11.87 8.21
C VAL A 330 -2.81 11.45 7.40
N ARG A 331 -3.41 10.30 7.72
CA ARG A 331 -4.55 9.72 6.98
C ARG A 331 -5.93 10.10 7.52
N GLY A 332 -5.99 10.71 8.70
CA GLY A 332 -7.25 10.88 9.43
C GLY A 332 -7.73 9.56 10.07
N LYS A 333 -8.60 9.67 11.08
CA LYS A 333 -9.02 8.52 11.92
C LYS A 333 -9.83 7.46 11.18
N ASN A 334 -10.58 7.82 10.15
CA ASN A 334 -11.46 6.89 9.45
C ASN A 334 -10.65 5.97 8.52
N ILE A 335 -9.75 6.53 7.71
CA ILE A 335 -8.88 5.77 6.81
C ILE A 335 -7.78 5.04 7.60
N GLY A 336 -7.24 5.68 8.64
CA GLY A 336 -6.17 5.10 9.46
C GLY A 336 -6.55 3.85 10.26
N ASN A 337 -7.84 3.48 10.35
CA ASN A 337 -8.31 2.27 11.02
C ASN A 337 -8.95 1.24 10.06
N LEU A 338 -8.82 1.42 8.74
CA LEU A 338 -9.15 0.39 7.76
C LEU A 338 -7.98 -0.60 7.70
N GLY A 339 -8.26 -1.91 7.86
CA GLY A 339 -7.25 -2.95 8.06
C GLY A 339 -6.38 -2.70 9.30
#